data_AF-A0A0B2RDU9-F1
#
_entry.id   AF-A0A0B2RDU9-F1
#
_cell.length_a   1.000
_cell.length_b   1.000
_cell.length_c   1.000
_cell.angle_alpha   90.00
_cell.angle_beta   90.00
_cell.angle_gamma   90.00
#
_symmetry.space_group_name_H-M   'P 1'
#
loop_
_entity.id
_entity.type
_entity.pdbx_description
1 polymer ?
#
loop_
_entity_poly.entity_id
_entity_poly.type
_entity_poly.pdbx_seq_one_letter_code
_entity_poly.pdbx_strand_id
1 'polypeptide(L)'
;MHEPLYLRWKQWDCCTDCRYYCMLSREEERTKLGDKPVKYHGKWPFHRVYGIQEPVAVALSAVNLAIQFHGWVSFFILVYYKLPLRPDKKTYYEYTGLWHIYGILSMNAWLWSAVFHSRAVELTEKLDFSSAVALLGFTLILAILRAFNVRDEATRVMISAPLLAFVTTHIMYLNFYELAYGLNRIVCTGMVVVQLLIWAIWAGASNHPARWKLWAVVVGGGLAMVLETYDFPPYMGYVDAHALWHATSIPLTFFWWGFIRDDAEFRTTALLKKVK
;
A
#
# COMPACT_ATOMS: atom_id res chain seq x y z
N MET A 1 16.07 25.34 30.04
CA MET A 1 14.91 24.45 30.18
C MET A 1 15.16 23.20 29.37
N HIS A 2 15.20 22.02 29.99
CA HIS A 2 15.25 20.77 29.23
C HIS A 2 13.85 20.46 28.69
N GLU A 3 13.73 20.33 27.37
CA GLU A 3 12.49 19.88 26.76
C GLU A 3 12.12 18.47 27.27
N PRO A 4 10.84 18.25 27.64
CA PRO A 4 10.29 16.94 27.95
C PRO A 4 10.56 15.91 26.85
N LEU A 5 10.78 14.66 27.25
CA LEU A 5 11.06 13.56 26.32
C LEU A 5 9.97 13.35 25.26
N TYR A 6 8.71 13.62 25.59
CA TYR A 6 7.60 13.53 24.62
C TYR A 6 7.66 14.61 23.54
N LEU A 7 8.28 15.77 23.81
CA LEU A 7 8.52 16.82 22.81
C LEU A 7 9.73 16.48 21.94
N ARG A 8 10.81 15.96 22.53
CA ARG A 8 11.98 15.44 21.79
C ARG A 8 11.62 14.29 20.85
N TRP A 9 10.78 13.36 21.30
CA TRP A 9 10.37 12.22 20.47
C TRP A 9 9.51 12.65 19.28
N LYS A 10 8.64 13.65 19.48
CA LYS A 10 7.84 14.21 18.39
C LYS A 10 8.65 15.13 17.46
N GLN A 11 9.89 15.47 17.79
CA GLN A 11 10.75 16.42 17.04
C GLN A 11 10.03 17.73 16.68
N TRP A 12 9.06 18.18 17.48
CA TRP A 12 8.39 19.47 17.28
C TRP A 12 9.33 20.56 17.79
N ASP A 13 10.19 21.06 16.91
CA ASP A 13 11.06 22.19 17.24
C ASP A 13 10.37 23.53 16.93
N CYS A 14 10.89 24.61 17.52
CA CYS A 14 10.37 25.95 17.32
C CYS A 14 10.31 26.35 15.82
N CYS A 15 11.27 25.90 15.02
CA CYS A 15 11.33 26.20 13.59
C CYS A 15 10.18 25.55 12.81
N THR A 16 9.88 24.27 13.06
CA THR A 16 8.81 23.51 12.40
C THR A 16 7.42 23.98 12.83
N ASP A 17 7.27 24.41 14.08
CA ASP A 17 6.04 25.04 14.55
C ASP A 17 5.85 26.45 13.98
N CYS A 18 6.91 27.26 13.94
CA CYS A 18 6.86 28.59 13.30
C CYS A 18 6.46 28.49 11.82
N ARG A 19 7.07 27.55 11.07
CA ARG A 19 6.69 27.28 9.67
C ARG A 19 5.21 26.92 9.53
N TYR A 20 4.70 26.12 10.45
CA TYR A 20 3.30 25.69 10.44
C TYR A 20 2.32 26.81 10.76
N TYR A 21 2.54 27.57 11.83
CA TYR A 21 1.65 28.68 12.17
C TYR A 21 1.73 29.80 11.13
N CYS A 22 2.90 30.04 10.53
CA CYS A 22 3.06 30.96 9.41
C CYS A 22 2.26 30.49 8.19
N MET A 23 2.35 29.21 7.82
CA MET A 23 1.56 28.62 6.74
C MET A 23 0.06 28.79 6.98
N LEU A 24 -0.45 28.44 8.17
CA LEU A 24 -1.87 28.56 8.49
C LEU A 24 -2.35 30.01 8.47
N SER A 25 -1.57 30.93 9.06
CA SER A 25 -1.88 32.37 9.05
C SER A 25 -1.97 32.92 7.62
N ARG A 26 -1.03 32.54 6.75
CA ARG A 26 -1.05 32.92 5.34
C ARG A 26 -2.23 32.35 4.59
N GLU A 27 -2.60 31.09 4.83
CA GLU A 27 -3.76 30.48 4.19
C GLU A 27 -5.08 31.10 4.67
N GLU A 28 -5.15 31.54 5.92
CA GLU A 28 -6.29 32.30 6.43
C GLU A 28 -6.43 33.66 5.73
N GLU A 29 -5.33 34.40 5.54
CA GLU A 29 -5.30 35.64 4.75
C GLU A 29 -5.78 35.41 3.31
N ARG A 30 -5.26 34.37 2.65
CA ARG A 30 -5.64 33.99 1.28
C ARG A 30 -7.12 33.64 1.19
N THR A 31 -7.62 32.86 2.12
CA THR A 31 -9.03 32.47 2.18
C THR A 31 -9.94 33.69 2.32
N LYS A 32 -9.57 34.67 3.16
CA LYS A 32 -10.32 35.94 3.30
C LYS A 32 -10.35 36.76 2.02
N LEU A 33 -9.31 36.66 1.18
CA LEU A 33 -9.22 37.33 -0.11
C LEU A 33 -9.90 36.55 -1.26
N GLY A 34 -10.41 35.34 -0.99
CA GLY A 34 -11.00 34.47 -2.01
C GLY A 34 -9.96 33.73 -2.88
N ASP A 35 -8.70 33.72 -2.47
CA ASP A 35 -7.63 33.01 -3.16
C ASP A 35 -7.73 31.50 -2.96
N LYS A 36 -7.22 30.73 -3.94
CA LYS A 36 -7.12 29.27 -3.84
C LYS A 36 -5.96 28.83 -2.91
N PRO A 37 -6.09 27.71 -2.19
CA PRO A 37 -5.01 27.16 -1.38
C PRO A 37 -3.74 26.88 -2.18
N VAL A 38 -2.57 27.03 -1.57
CA VAL A 38 -1.27 26.69 -2.20
C VAL A 38 -0.45 25.71 -1.36
N LYS A 39 0.52 25.07 -2.01
CA LYS A 39 1.48 24.19 -1.32
C LYS A 39 2.63 25.00 -0.73
N TYR A 40 2.97 24.70 0.52
CA TYR A 40 4.11 25.26 1.24
C TYR A 40 5.16 24.17 1.41
N HIS A 41 6.37 24.41 0.92
CA HIS A 41 7.45 23.40 0.94
C HIS A 41 7.01 22.04 0.37
N GLY A 42 6.19 22.06 -0.68
CA GLY A 42 5.67 20.86 -1.35
C GLY A 42 4.49 20.17 -0.65
N LYS A 43 4.01 20.68 0.49
CA LYS A 43 2.89 20.10 1.25
C LYS A 43 1.68 21.01 1.28
N TRP A 44 0.49 20.41 1.33
CA TRP A 44 -0.75 21.13 1.54
C TRP A 44 -0.91 21.57 3.02
N PRO A 45 -1.69 22.64 3.29
CA PRO A 45 -1.92 23.13 4.63
C PRO A 45 -2.95 22.27 5.38
N PHE A 46 -2.48 21.37 6.24
CA PHE A 46 -3.33 20.55 7.11
C PHE A 46 -3.50 21.14 8.50
N HIS A 47 -4.65 20.91 9.12
CA HIS A 47 -4.90 21.21 10.53
C HIS A 47 -4.49 20.04 11.43
N ARG A 48 -3.55 20.31 12.35
CA ARG A 48 -3.09 19.32 13.33
C ARG A 48 -4.12 19.09 14.43
N VAL A 49 -4.24 17.85 14.90
CA VAL A 49 -5.11 17.47 16.03
C VAL A 49 -4.33 16.63 17.02
N TYR A 50 -4.25 17.06 18.28
CA TYR A 50 -3.49 16.37 19.35
C TYR A 50 -2.04 16.00 19.00
N GLY A 51 -1.40 16.76 18.10
CA GLY A 51 -0.03 16.53 17.62
C GLY A 51 0.10 15.54 16.46
N ILE A 52 -1.02 15.12 15.86
CA ILE A 52 -1.09 14.35 14.60
C ILE A 52 -1.17 15.33 13.44
N GLN A 53 -0.33 15.14 12.42
CA GLN A 53 -0.30 16.01 11.24
C GLN A 53 -1.50 15.81 10.31
N GLU A 54 -1.80 14.56 9.96
CA GLU A 54 -2.87 14.23 9.01
C GLU A 54 -3.83 13.21 9.64
N PRO A 55 -4.72 13.65 10.56
CA PRO A 55 -5.48 12.73 11.42
C PRO A 55 -6.37 11.75 10.65
N VAL A 56 -6.94 12.19 9.52
CA VAL A 56 -7.79 11.32 8.68
C VAL A 56 -6.94 10.28 7.95
N ALA A 57 -5.80 10.67 7.37
CA ALA A 57 -4.89 9.72 6.73
C ALA A 57 -4.39 8.68 7.73
N VAL A 58 -3.99 9.07 8.94
CA VAL A 58 -3.59 8.14 10.01
C VAL A 58 -4.70 7.14 10.35
N ALA A 59 -5.94 7.62 10.54
CA ALA A 59 -7.06 6.75 10.85
C ALA A 59 -7.34 5.74 9.73
N LEU A 60 -7.31 6.18 8.48
CA LEU A 60 -7.54 5.33 7.33
C LEU A 60 -6.39 4.34 7.08
N SER A 61 -5.13 4.73 7.30
CA SER A 61 -3.98 3.81 7.29
C SER A 61 -4.11 2.73 8.36
N ALA A 62 -4.54 3.10 9.58
CA ALA A 62 -4.78 2.14 10.66
C ALA A 62 -5.91 1.15 10.34
N VAL A 63 -6.99 1.63 9.70
CA VAL A 63 -8.07 0.75 9.22
C VAL A 63 -7.57 -0.18 8.11
N ASN A 64 -6.80 0.31 7.15
CA ASN A 64 -6.19 -0.55 6.13
C ASN A 64 -5.29 -1.61 6.75
N LEU A 65 -4.45 -1.25 7.73
CA LEU A 65 -3.62 -2.18 8.49
C LEU A 65 -4.46 -3.29 9.14
N ALA A 66 -5.55 -2.93 9.82
CA ALA A 66 -6.44 -3.87 10.48
C ALA A 66 -7.11 -4.83 9.47
N ILE A 67 -7.53 -4.33 8.31
CA ILE A 67 -8.16 -5.14 7.26
C ILE A 67 -7.14 -6.09 6.62
N GLN A 68 -5.91 -5.63 6.38
CA GLN A 68 -4.83 -6.48 5.88
C GLN A 68 -4.50 -7.60 6.87
N PHE A 69 -4.42 -7.30 8.16
CA PHE A 69 -4.24 -8.30 9.22
C PHE A 69 -5.39 -9.31 9.22
N HIS A 70 -6.64 -8.82 9.24
CA HIS A 70 -7.82 -9.68 9.21
C HIS A 70 -7.87 -10.58 7.97
N GLY A 71 -7.55 -10.04 6.79
CA GLY A 71 -7.48 -10.79 5.53
C GLY A 71 -6.40 -11.86 5.56
N TRP A 72 -5.20 -11.53 6.02
CA TRP A 72 -4.08 -12.47 6.16
C TRP A 72 -4.39 -13.61 7.14
N VAL A 73 -4.94 -13.30 8.32
CA VAL A 73 -5.36 -14.31 9.30
C VAL A 73 -6.46 -15.19 8.73
N SER A 74 -7.45 -14.61 8.06
CA SER A 74 -8.53 -15.37 7.40
C SER A 74 -7.99 -16.34 6.35
N PHE A 75 -7.01 -15.90 5.55
CA PHE A 75 -6.33 -16.75 4.57
C PHE A 75 -5.51 -17.86 5.25
N PHE A 76 -4.74 -17.53 6.29
CA PHE A 76 -3.97 -18.50 7.07
C PHE A 76 -4.86 -19.60 7.65
N ILE A 77 -5.98 -19.22 8.29
CA ILE A 77 -6.96 -20.18 8.83
C ILE A 77 -7.51 -21.07 7.72
N LEU A 78 -7.86 -20.50 6.58
CA LEU A 78 -8.38 -21.25 5.44
C LEU A 78 -7.40 -22.33 4.97
N VAL A 79 -6.16 -21.96 4.65
CA VAL A 79 -5.21 -22.87 3.99
C VAL A 79 -4.65 -23.95 4.92
N TYR A 80 -4.58 -23.69 6.23
CA TYR A 80 -4.02 -24.66 7.20
C TYR A 80 -5.07 -25.44 7.99
N TYR A 81 -6.28 -24.91 8.18
CA TYR A 81 -7.28 -25.52 9.07
C TYR A 81 -8.60 -25.89 8.38
N LYS A 82 -8.87 -25.39 7.17
CA LYS A 82 -10.12 -25.67 6.45
C LYS A 82 -9.90 -26.45 5.16
N LEU A 83 -8.83 -26.16 4.45
CA LEU A 83 -8.45 -26.91 3.25
C LEU A 83 -7.63 -28.15 3.62
N PRO A 84 -7.75 -29.25 2.83
CA PRO A 84 -6.94 -30.43 3.05
C PRO A 84 -5.46 -30.12 2.82
N LEU A 85 -4.60 -30.83 3.55
CA LEU A 85 -3.15 -30.75 3.42
C LEU A 85 -2.60 -31.98 2.71
N ARG A 86 -1.43 -31.82 2.08
CA ARG A 86 -0.66 -32.94 1.52
C ARG A 86 -0.13 -33.85 2.63
N PRO A 87 0.28 -35.08 2.33
CA PRO A 87 0.87 -36.00 3.33
C PRO A 87 2.11 -35.43 4.05
N ASP A 88 2.87 -34.56 3.38
CA ASP A 88 4.02 -33.84 3.95
C ASP A 88 3.62 -32.58 4.77
N LYS A 89 2.33 -32.45 5.12
CA LYS A 89 1.71 -31.32 5.84
C LYS A 89 1.79 -29.98 5.11
N LYS A 90 2.19 -29.94 3.83
CA LYS A 90 2.17 -28.70 3.03
C LYS A 90 0.78 -28.44 2.45
N THR A 91 0.50 -27.16 2.19
CA THR A 91 -0.74 -26.74 1.54
C THR A 91 -0.75 -27.20 0.07
N TYR A 92 -1.91 -27.60 -0.45
CA TYR A 92 -2.04 -27.88 -1.88
C TYR A 92 -1.85 -26.65 -2.76
N TYR A 93 -2.26 -25.49 -2.26
CA TYR A 93 -2.14 -24.22 -2.95
C TYR A 93 -0.66 -23.80 -3.08
N GLU A 94 -0.18 -23.70 -4.32
CA GLU A 94 1.24 -23.52 -4.66
C GLU A 94 1.77 -22.10 -4.40
N TYR A 95 0.89 -21.16 -4.07
CA TYR A 95 1.21 -19.75 -3.88
C TYR A 95 1.07 -19.30 -2.41
N THR A 96 0.78 -20.22 -1.48
CA THR A 96 0.57 -19.91 -0.05
C THR A 96 1.69 -19.07 0.56
N GLY A 97 2.96 -19.45 0.32
CA GLY A 97 4.11 -18.71 0.85
C GLY A 97 4.16 -17.27 0.34
N LEU A 98 3.85 -17.04 -0.94
CA LEU A 98 3.83 -15.69 -1.52
C LEU A 98 2.77 -14.81 -0.87
N TRP A 99 1.58 -15.36 -0.60
CA TRP A 99 0.50 -14.60 0.04
C TRP A 99 0.78 -14.28 1.52
N HIS A 100 1.56 -15.12 2.22
CA HIS A 100 2.03 -14.76 3.57
C HIS A 100 3.03 -13.62 3.55
N ILE A 101 3.98 -13.63 2.61
CA ILE A 101 4.92 -12.52 2.43
C ILE A 101 4.17 -11.24 2.06
N TYR A 102 3.19 -11.32 1.15
CA TYR A 102 2.31 -10.21 0.81
C TYR A 102 1.62 -9.62 2.04
N GLY A 103 1.02 -10.46 2.89
CA GLY A 103 0.34 -10.01 4.11
C GLY A 103 1.29 -9.25 5.05
N ILE A 104 2.50 -9.78 5.27
CA ILE A 104 3.51 -9.15 6.12
C ILE A 104 3.96 -7.80 5.55
N LEU A 105 4.31 -7.75 4.26
CA LEU A 105 4.74 -6.51 3.60
C LEU A 105 3.62 -5.47 3.57
N SER A 106 2.37 -5.90 3.36
CA SER A 106 1.21 -5.01 3.37
C SER A 106 1.02 -4.39 4.75
N MET A 107 1.04 -5.20 5.81
CA MET A 107 0.94 -4.69 7.18
C MET A 107 2.10 -3.73 7.52
N ASN A 108 3.32 -4.04 7.09
CA ASN A 108 4.46 -3.14 7.29
C ASN A 108 4.28 -1.79 6.56
N ALA A 109 3.81 -1.80 5.32
CA ALA A 109 3.55 -0.57 4.55
C ALA A 109 2.48 0.31 5.20
N TRP A 110 1.34 -0.26 5.62
CA TRP A 110 0.29 0.52 6.26
C TRP A 110 0.67 1.02 7.66
N LEU A 111 1.50 0.27 8.38
CA LEU A 111 2.08 0.74 9.65
C LEU A 111 2.94 1.98 9.42
N TRP A 112 3.90 1.92 8.50
CA TRP A 112 4.78 3.07 8.22
C TRP A 112 4.02 4.25 7.62
N SER A 113 2.98 4.00 6.85
CA SER A 113 2.07 5.05 6.37
C SER A 113 1.37 5.76 7.53
N ALA A 114 0.82 5.02 8.49
CA ALA A 114 0.19 5.62 9.67
C ALA A 114 1.21 6.42 10.51
N VAL A 115 2.43 5.90 10.67
CA VAL A 115 3.49 6.58 11.41
C VAL A 115 3.93 7.87 10.71
N PHE A 116 4.15 7.84 9.39
CA PHE A 116 4.52 9.01 8.59
C PHE A 116 3.45 10.10 8.63
N HIS A 117 2.18 9.76 8.41
CA HIS A 117 1.06 10.70 8.45
C HIS A 117 0.80 11.26 9.85
N SER A 118 1.22 10.53 10.90
CA SER A 118 1.19 11.05 12.26
C SER A 118 2.24 12.13 12.48
N ARG A 119 3.47 11.86 12.01
CA ARG A 119 4.61 12.75 12.14
C ARG A 119 5.62 12.51 11.03
N ALA A 120 5.59 13.39 10.03
CA ALA A 120 6.52 13.40 8.92
C ALA A 120 7.86 14.01 9.35
N VAL A 121 8.82 13.13 9.59
CA VAL A 121 10.26 13.41 9.72
C VAL A 121 11.04 12.56 8.71
N GLU A 122 12.31 12.89 8.46
CA GLU A 122 13.11 12.23 7.41
C GLU A 122 13.09 10.70 7.53
N LEU A 123 13.24 10.17 8.75
CA LEU A 123 13.24 8.72 8.98
C LEU A 123 11.91 8.07 8.63
N THR A 124 10.79 8.62 9.12
CA THR A 124 9.46 8.04 8.90
C THR A 124 9.06 8.11 7.43
N GLU A 125 9.49 9.18 6.74
CA GLU A 125 9.24 9.37 5.33
C GLU A 125 10.01 8.36 4.48
N LYS A 126 11.31 8.17 4.75
CA LYS A 126 12.10 7.13 4.08
C LYS A 126 11.52 5.74 4.31
N LEU A 127 11.07 5.43 5.52
CA LEU A 127 10.51 4.11 5.84
C LEU A 127 9.14 3.87 5.21
N ASP A 128 8.27 4.88 5.14
CA ASP A 128 6.99 4.80 4.41
C ASP A 128 7.24 4.53 2.92
N PHE A 129 8.09 5.33 2.29
CA PHE A 129 8.42 5.18 0.87
C PHE A 129 9.07 3.83 0.57
N SER A 130 10.04 3.42 1.39
CA SER A 130 10.71 2.12 1.22
C SER A 130 9.74 0.95 1.38
N SER A 131 8.82 1.04 2.35
CA SER A 131 7.84 -0.01 2.60
C SER A 131 6.80 -0.09 1.49
N ALA A 132 6.35 1.04 0.95
CA ALA A 132 5.45 1.09 -0.20
C ALA A 132 6.11 0.50 -1.45
N VAL A 133 7.36 0.89 -1.75
CA VAL A 133 8.13 0.36 -2.88
C VAL A 133 8.35 -1.15 -2.75
N ALA A 134 8.72 -1.64 -1.56
CA ALA A 134 8.90 -3.06 -1.30
C ALA A 134 7.60 -3.85 -1.52
N LEU A 135 6.48 -3.33 -1.03
CA LEU A 135 5.15 -3.94 -1.24
C LEU A 135 4.80 -3.99 -2.73
N LEU A 136 4.88 -2.87 -3.45
CA LEU A 136 4.52 -2.78 -4.86
C LEU A 136 5.42 -3.66 -5.75
N GLY A 137 6.72 -3.69 -5.45
CA GLY A 137 7.66 -4.57 -6.13
C GLY A 137 7.32 -6.04 -5.93
N PHE A 138 7.00 -6.43 -4.69
CA PHE A 138 6.60 -7.79 -4.38
C PHE A 138 5.25 -8.17 -4.99
N THR A 139 4.25 -7.27 -4.98
CA THR A 139 2.94 -7.54 -5.61
C THR A 139 3.06 -7.68 -7.11
N LEU A 140 3.98 -6.96 -7.77
CA LEU A 140 4.27 -7.14 -9.19
C LEU A 140 4.85 -8.53 -9.47
N ILE A 141 5.83 -8.98 -8.69
CA ILE A 141 6.37 -10.36 -8.77
C ILE A 141 5.24 -11.36 -8.59
N LEU A 142 4.44 -11.20 -7.53
CA LEU A 142 3.32 -12.08 -7.23
C LEU A 142 2.32 -12.12 -8.40
N ALA A 143 1.95 -10.97 -8.95
CA ALA A 143 1.03 -10.86 -10.08
C ALA A 143 1.53 -11.65 -11.29
N ILE A 144 2.82 -11.52 -11.65
CA ILE A 144 3.42 -12.29 -12.74
C ILE A 144 3.37 -13.79 -12.43
N LEU A 145 3.91 -14.21 -11.29
CA LEU A 145 3.99 -15.64 -10.95
C LEU A 145 2.62 -16.30 -10.88
N ARG A 146 1.62 -15.58 -10.33
CA ARG A 146 0.26 -16.10 -10.21
C ARG A 146 -0.49 -16.05 -11.52
N ALA A 147 -0.50 -14.94 -12.26
CA ALA A 147 -1.28 -14.80 -13.49
C ALA A 147 -0.79 -15.77 -14.59
N PHE A 148 0.52 -15.92 -14.74
CA PHE A 148 1.13 -16.82 -15.72
C PHE A 148 1.26 -18.28 -15.21
N ASN A 149 0.72 -18.58 -14.03
CA ASN A 149 0.71 -19.92 -13.44
C ASN A 149 2.13 -20.53 -13.31
N VAL A 150 3.12 -19.71 -12.94
CA VAL A 150 4.53 -20.13 -12.81
C VAL A 150 4.71 -20.93 -11.50
N ARG A 151 5.14 -22.18 -11.64
CA ARG A 151 5.27 -23.15 -10.53
C ARG A 151 6.68 -23.66 -10.34
N ASP A 152 7.44 -23.74 -11.43
CA ASP A 152 8.83 -24.14 -11.40
C ASP A 152 9.67 -23.15 -10.59
N GLU A 153 10.44 -23.66 -9.64
CA GLU A 153 11.19 -22.83 -8.69
C GLU A 153 12.33 -22.06 -9.36
N ALA A 154 13.01 -22.67 -10.35
CA ALA A 154 14.05 -21.98 -11.09
C ALA A 154 13.47 -20.78 -11.86
N THR A 155 12.35 -20.97 -12.55
CA THR A 155 11.64 -19.90 -13.27
C THR A 155 11.14 -18.81 -12.31
N ARG A 156 10.63 -19.18 -11.13
CA ARG A 156 10.23 -18.21 -10.09
C ARG A 156 11.40 -17.32 -9.68
N VAL A 157 12.57 -17.90 -9.43
CA VAL A 157 13.79 -17.15 -9.09
C VAL A 157 14.23 -16.27 -10.26
N MET A 158 14.23 -16.80 -11.49
CA MET A 158 14.66 -16.09 -12.69
C MET A 158 13.83 -14.84 -12.98
N ILE A 159 12.52 -14.89 -12.69
CA ILE A 159 11.60 -13.74 -12.80
C ILE A 159 11.76 -12.79 -11.61
N SER A 160 11.86 -13.32 -10.40
CA SER A 160 11.84 -12.51 -9.17
C SER A 160 13.14 -11.75 -8.95
N ALA A 161 14.29 -12.37 -9.21
CA ALA A 161 15.61 -11.80 -8.94
C ALA A 161 15.85 -10.42 -9.60
N PRO A 162 15.60 -10.20 -10.90
CA PRO A 162 15.80 -8.88 -11.50
C PRO A 162 14.85 -7.81 -10.94
N LEU A 163 13.61 -8.18 -10.62
CA LEU A 163 12.65 -7.26 -10.00
C LEU A 163 13.03 -6.90 -8.57
N LEU A 164 13.49 -7.88 -7.78
CA LEU A 164 14.01 -7.63 -6.43
C LEU A 164 15.27 -6.77 -6.47
N ALA A 165 16.17 -6.99 -7.42
CA ALA A 165 17.35 -6.16 -7.61
C ALA A 165 16.95 -4.71 -7.91
N PHE A 166 16.04 -4.48 -8.87
CA PHE A 166 15.51 -3.16 -9.19
C PHE A 166 14.89 -2.47 -7.97
N VAL A 167 13.99 -3.15 -7.27
CA VAL A 167 13.30 -2.63 -6.08
C VAL A 167 14.30 -2.27 -4.98
N THR A 168 15.29 -3.14 -4.75
CA THR A 168 16.33 -2.90 -3.73
C THR A 168 17.20 -1.70 -4.10
N THR A 169 17.64 -1.60 -5.36
CA THR A 169 18.42 -0.46 -5.84
C THR A 169 17.63 0.84 -5.73
N HIS A 170 16.34 0.85 -6.07
CA HIS A 170 15.49 2.02 -5.93
C HIS A 170 15.31 2.43 -4.46
N ILE A 171 15.08 1.47 -3.55
CA ILE A 171 15.03 1.73 -2.10
C ILE A 171 16.36 2.32 -1.61
N MET A 172 17.49 1.75 -2.03
CA MET A 172 18.81 2.28 -1.65
C MET A 172 19.02 3.70 -2.16
N TYR A 173 18.61 4.00 -3.39
CA TYR A 173 18.67 5.35 -3.96
C TYR A 173 17.89 6.36 -3.10
N LEU A 174 16.65 6.03 -2.71
CA LEU A 174 15.80 6.90 -1.88
C LEU A 174 16.37 7.14 -0.48
N ASN A 175 17.09 6.16 0.09
CA ASN A 175 17.61 6.26 1.45
C ASN A 175 18.98 6.94 1.53
N PHE A 176 19.87 6.64 0.58
CA PHE A 176 21.29 6.99 0.67
C PHE A 176 21.76 8.06 -0.32
N TYR A 177 21.01 8.32 -1.39
CA TYR A 177 21.40 9.31 -2.40
C TYR A 177 20.46 10.52 -2.39
N GLU A 178 19.22 10.35 -2.84
CA GLU A 178 18.26 11.44 -2.95
C GLU A 178 16.83 10.90 -2.81
N LEU A 179 16.07 11.49 -1.90
CA LEU A 179 14.63 11.20 -1.78
C LEU A 179 13.86 11.98 -2.85
N ALA A 180 14.01 11.56 -4.11
CA ALA A 180 13.37 12.21 -5.25
C ALA A 180 11.90 11.77 -5.38
N TYR A 181 10.98 12.55 -4.78
CA TYR A 181 9.53 12.27 -4.79
C TYR A 181 8.96 12.04 -6.19
N GLY A 182 9.36 12.85 -7.17
CA GLY A 182 8.90 12.74 -8.56
C GLY A 182 9.27 11.40 -9.18
N LEU A 183 10.53 10.97 -9.00
CA LEU A 183 11.00 9.67 -9.49
C LEU A 183 10.27 8.53 -8.77
N ASN A 184 10.14 8.61 -7.44
CA ASN A 184 9.43 7.57 -6.68
C ASN A 184 7.99 7.41 -7.17
N ARG A 185 7.27 8.51 -7.38
CA ARG A 185 5.91 8.50 -7.91
C ARG A 185 5.82 7.83 -9.27
N ILE A 186 6.75 8.12 -10.19
CA ILE A 186 6.80 7.50 -11.52
C ILE A 186 7.04 5.99 -11.40
N VAL A 187 8.02 5.56 -10.60
CA VAL A 187 8.37 4.15 -10.41
C VAL A 187 7.20 3.38 -9.80
N CYS A 188 6.59 3.89 -8.72
CA CYS A 188 5.43 3.28 -8.08
C CYS A 188 4.22 3.20 -9.02
N THR A 189 3.91 4.29 -9.72
CA THR A 189 2.80 4.33 -10.70
C THR A 189 3.03 3.31 -11.81
N GLY A 190 4.26 3.22 -12.33
CA GLY A 190 4.63 2.23 -13.36
C GLY A 190 4.40 0.80 -12.89
N MET A 191 4.85 0.44 -11.68
CA MET A 191 4.59 -0.88 -11.10
C MET A 191 3.09 -1.16 -10.95
N VAL A 192 2.32 -0.17 -10.48
CA VAL A 192 0.85 -0.28 -10.32
C VAL A 192 0.14 -0.48 -11.66
N VAL A 193 0.51 0.27 -12.71
CA VAL A 193 -0.09 0.12 -14.03
C VAL A 193 0.18 -1.27 -14.59
N VAL A 194 1.43 -1.75 -14.51
CA VAL A 194 1.81 -3.08 -15.00
C VAL A 194 1.03 -4.18 -14.27
N GLN A 195 0.95 -4.13 -12.94
CA GLN A 195 0.18 -5.14 -12.19
C GLN A 195 -1.33 -5.11 -12.53
N LEU A 196 -1.92 -3.91 -12.71
CA LEU A 196 -3.34 -3.79 -13.05
C LEU A 196 -3.62 -4.38 -14.44
N LEU A 197 -2.72 -4.14 -15.41
CA LEU A 197 -2.82 -4.73 -16.75
C LEU A 197 -2.71 -6.26 -16.70
N ILE A 198 -1.75 -6.81 -15.94
CA ILE A 198 -1.61 -8.26 -15.76
C ILE A 198 -2.90 -8.87 -15.20
N TRP A 199 -3.45 -8.26 -14.15
CA TRP A 199 -4.68 -8.75 -13.53
C TRP A 199 -5.91 -8.57 -14.42
N ALA A 200 -6.00 -7.47 -15.19
CA ALA A 200 -7.08 -7.25 -16.15
C ALA A 200 -7.06 -8.31 -17.25
N ILE A 201 -5.88 -8.59 -17.83
CA ILE A 201 -5.70 -9.62 -18.86
C ILE A 201 -6.07 -10.99 -18.28
N TRP A 202 -5.59 -11.31 -17.08
CA TRP A 202 -5.92 -12.57 -16.43
C TRP A 202 -7.42 -12.70 -16.15
N ALA A 203 -8.07 -11.64 -15.64
CA ALA A 203 -9.50 -11.64 -15.33
C ALA A 203 -10.36 -11.79 -16.59
N GLY A 204 -9.92 -11.24 -17.72
CA GLY A 204 -10.57 -11.37 -19.03
C GLY A 204 -10.40 -12.74 -19.67
N ALA A 205 -9.20 -13.33 -19.56
CA ALA A 205 -8.89 -14.63 -20.16
C ALA A 205 -9.34 -15.83 -19.30
N SER A 206 -9.46 -15.64 -17.98
CA SER A 206 -9.77 -16.70 -17.03
C SER A 206 -11.27 -16.93 -16.86
N ASN A 207 -11.65 -18.21 -16.74
CA ASN A 207 -12.99 -18.65 -16.33
C ASN A 207 -13.12 -18.82 -14.80
N HIS A 208 -12.23 -18.19 -14.03
CA HIS A 208 -12.25 -18.30 -12.57
C HIS A 208 -13.55 -17.72 -11.98
N PRO A 209 -14.26 -18.43 -11.08
CA PRO A 209 -15.54 -17.97 -10.54
C PRO A 209 -15.44 -16.64 -9.79
N ALA A 210 -14.30 -16.38 -9.14
CA ALA A 210 -14.05 -15.14 -8.39
C ALA A 210 -13.50 -13.98 -9.24
N ARG A 211 -13.49 -14.06 -10.58
CA ARG A 211 -12.93 -13.00 -11.44
C ARG A 211 -13.61 -11.63 -11.27
N TRP A 212 -14.86 -11.60 -10.82
CA TRP A 212 -15.58 -10.35 -10.58
C TRP A 212 -14.97 -9.54 -9.42
N LYS A 213 -14.49 -10.22 -8.36
CA LYS A 213 -13.77 -9.56 -7.24
C LYS A 213 -12.48 -8.93 -7.75
N LEU A 214 -11.80 -9.63 -8.65
CA LEU A 214 -10.59 -9.13 -9.28
C LEU A 214 -10.87 -7.93 -10.20
N TRP A 215 -11.95 -7.96 -10.99
CA TRP A 215 -12.39 -6.79 -11.77
C TRP A 215 -12.71 -5.59 -10.89
N ALA A 216 -13.35 -5.79 -9.73
CA ALA A 216 -13.58 -4.73 -8.76
C ALA A 216 -12.25 -4.11 -8.25
N VAL A 217 -11.25 -4.95 -7.98
CA VAL A 217 -9.89 -4.49 -7.60
C VAL A 217 -9.21 -3.75 -8.75
N VAL A 218 -9.32 -4.23 -10.00
CA VAL A 218 -8.69 -3.60 -11.17
C VAL A 218 -9.30 -2.23 -11.45
N VAL A 219 -10.63 -2.16 -11.57
CA VAL A 219 -11.35 -0.91 -11.85
C VAL A 219 -11.20 0.06 -10.69
N GLY A 220 -11.42 -0.41 -9.47
CA GLY A 220 -11.29 0.42 -8.27
C GLY A 220 -9.86 0.90 -8.03
N GLY A 221 -8.86 0.06 -8.32
CA GLY A 221 -7.44 0.45 -8.24
C GLY A 221 -7.07 1.50 -9.29
N GLY A 222 -7.59 1.37 -10.52
CA GLY A 222 -7.43 2.41 -11.55
C GLY A 222 -8.06 3.73 -11.14
N LEU A 223 -9.27 3.71 -10.57
CA LEU A 223 -9.94 4.90 -10.06
C LEU A 223 -9.18 5.52 -8.88
N ALA A 224 -8.69 4.70 -7.94
CA ALA A 224 -7.89 5.17 -6.80
C ALA A 224 -6.60 5.86 -7.27
N MET A 225 -5.90 5.27 -8.25
CA MET A 225 -4.72 5.88 -8.86
C MET A 225 -5.05 7.23 -9.50
N VAL A 226 -6.16 7.33 -10.22
CA VAL A 226 -6.61 8.61 -10.80
C VAL A 226 -6.90 9.64 -9.69
N LEU A 227 -7.58 9.25 -8.61
CA LEU A 227 -7.83 10.13 -7.46
C LEU A 227 -6.53 10.66 -6.85
N GLU A 228 -5.55 9.78 -6.64
CA GLU A 228 -4.23 10.18 -6.12
C GLU A 228 -3.53 11.18 -7.07
N THR A 229 -3.77 11.09 -8.37
CA THR A 229 -3.18 12.03 -9.33
C THR A 229 -3.75 13.44 -9.30
N TYR A 230 -4.98 13.63 -8.85
CA TYR A 230 -5.61 14.95 -8.78
C TYR A 230 -4.99 15.87 -7.72
N ASP A 231 -4.38 15.31 -6.67
CA ASP A 231 -3.53 16.05 -5.71
C ASP A 231 -4.16 17.38 -5.22
N PHE A 232 -5.44 17.34 -4.84
CA PHE A 232 -6.22 18.52 -4.46
C PHE A 232 -5.97 18.94 -2.99
N PRO A 233 -6.15 20.22 -2.62
CA PRO A 233 -5.93 20.71 -1.26
C PRO A 233 -6.94 20.12 -0.25
N PRO A 234 -6.56 19.97 1.04
CA PRO A 234 -7.38 19.31 2.03
C PRO A 234 -8.70 20.04 2.24
N TYR A 235 -9.80 19.32 2.01
CA TYR A 235 -11.14 19.76 2.36
C TYR A 235 -11.23 19.95 3.88
N MET A 236 -11.67 21.14 4.29
CA MET A 236 -11.74 21.57 5.69
C MET A 236 -10.40 21.48 6.45
N GLY A 237 -9.27 21.42 5.74
CA GLY A 237 -7.94 21.26 6.34
C GLY A 237 -7.63 19.84 6.82
N TYR A 238 -8.43 18.83 6.47
CA TYR A 238 -8.24 17.45 6.94
C TYR A 238 -8.21 16.37 5.86
N VAL A 239 -8.99 16.50 4.79
CA VAL A 239 -9.18 15.40 3.80
C VAL A 239 -8.68 15.83 2.44
N ASP A 240 -7.56 15.27 2.00
CA ASP A 240 -6.99 15.51 0.67
C ASP A 240 -7.20 14.30 -0.27
N ALA A 241 -6.60 14.40 -1.47
CA ALA A 241 -6.62 13.31 -2.44
C ALA A 241 -6.01 12.02 -1.89
N HIS A 242 -4.94 12.13 -1.11
CA HIS A 242 -4.25 10.97 -0.55
C HIS A 242 -5.10 10.27 0.52
N ALA A 243 -5.76 11.01 1.42
CA ALA A 243 -6.73 10.46 2.36
C ALA A 243 -7.88 9.73 1.64
N LEU A 244 -8.40 10.26 0.53
CA LEU A 244 -9.40 9.54 -0.26
C LEU A 244 -8.84 8.26 -0.89
N TRP A 245 -7.58 8.27 -1.35
CA TRP A 245 -6.91 7.06 -1.82
C TRP A 245 -6.84 5.99 -0.71
N HIS A 246 -6.48 6.36 0.52
CA HIS A 246 -6.52 5.46 1.69
C HIS A 246 -7.92 4.88 1.90
N ALA A 247 -8.95 5.74 1.85
CA ALA A 247 -10.34 5.31 2.03
C ALA A 247 -10.80 4.33 0.94
N THR A 248 -10.43 4.59 -0.32
CA THR A 248 -10.78 3.68 -1.44
C THR A 248 -10.06 2.34 -1.35
N SER A 249 -8.86 2.29 -0.77
CA SER A 249 -8.09 1.04 -0.63
C SER A 249 -8.73 0.04 0.34
N ILE A 250 -9.54 0.50 1.30
CA ILE A 250 -10.24 -0.33 2.29
C ILE A 250 -11.18 -1.36 1.63
N PRO A 251 -12.23 -0.97 0.88
CA PRO A 251 -13.11 -1.93 0.21
C PRO A 251 -12.37 -2.80 -0.81
N LEU A 252 -11.36 -2.27 -1.50
CA LEU A 252 -10.55 -3.04 -2.47
C LEU A 252 -9.77 -4.15 -1.77
N THR A 253 -9.25 -3.89 -0.57
CA THR A 253 -8.54 -4.90 0.23
C THR A 253 -9.47 -6.05 0.61
N PHE A 254 -10.74 -5.79 0.92
CA PHE A 254 -11.72 -6.86 1.17
C PHE A 254 -11.95 -7.72 -0.08
N PHE A 255 -12.15 -7.11 -1.25
CA PHE A 255 -12.29 -7.86 -2.50
C PHE A 255 -11.04 -8.65 -2.84
N TRP A 256 -9.86 -8.08 -2.57
CA TRP A 256 -8.57 -8.71 -2.84
C TRP A 256 -8.35 -9.97 -1.99
N TRP A 257 -8.47 -9.88 -0.67
CA TRP A 257 -8.39 -11.06 0.20
C TRP A 257 -9.51 -12.06 -0.07
N GLY A 258 -10.69 -11.57 -0.46
CA GLY A 258 -11.78 -12.42 -0.94
C GLY A 258 -11.39 -13.22 -2.18
N PHE A 259 -10.75 -12.60 -3.17
CA PHE A 259 -10.23 -13.28 -4.36
C PHE A 259 -9.14 -14.30 -4.01
N ILE A 260 -8.17 -13.93 -3.17
CA ILE A 260 -7.07 -14.81 -2.76
C ILE A 260 -7.58 -16.10 -2.12
N ARG A 261 -8.59 -15.97 -1.24
CA ARG A 261 -9.22 -17.11 -0.57
C ARG A 261 -9.95 -18.02 -1.55
N ASP A 262 -10.82 -17.46 -2.39
CA ASP A 262 -11.54 -18.23 -3.40
C ASP A 262 -10.58 -18.93 -4.37
N ASP A 263 -9.47 -18.27 -4.71
CA ASP A 263 -8.45 -18.82 -5.58
C ASP A 263 -7.73 -20.03 -4.96
N ALA A 264 -7.42 -19.96 -3.67
CA ALA A 264 -6.84 -21.08 -2.92
C ALA A 264 -7.79 -22.29 -2.87
N GLU A 265 -9.09 -22.05 -2.66
CA GLU A 265 -10.13 -23.10 -2.66
C GLU A 265 -10.28 -23.73 -4.05
N PHE A 266 -10.40 -22.89 -5.09
CA PHE A 266 -10.55 -23.33 -6.47
C PHE A 266 -9.37 -24.20 -6.92
N ARG A 267 -8.14 -23.72 -6.66
CA ARG A 267 -6.90 -24.43 -7.02
C ARG A 267 -6.73 -25.72 -6.26
N THR A 268 -6.99 -25.70 -4.95
CA THR A 268 -6.90 -26.91 -4.12
C THR A 268 -7.90 -27.97 -4.60
N THR A 269 -9.15 -27.58 -4.85
CA THR A 269 -10.19 -28.50 -5.36
C THR A 269 -9.80 -29.08 -6.73
N ALA A 270 -9.29 -28.25 -7.64
CA ALA A 270 -8.85 -28.69 -8.96
C ALA A 270 -7.69 -29.69 -8.89
N LEU A 271 -6.74 -29.51 -7.97
CA LEU A 271 -5.63 -30.44 -7.77
C LEU A 271 -6.10 -31.77 -7.18
N LEU A 272 -7.02 -31.75 -6.20
CA LEU A 272 -7.55 -32.98 -5.61
C LEU A 272 -8.33 -33.83 -6.62
N LYS A 273 -9.05 -33.19 -7.55
CA LYS A 273 -9.75 -33.90 -8.64
C LYS A 273 -8.81 -34.56 -9.65
N LYS A 274 -7.54 -34.14 -9.73
CA LYS A 274 -6.54 -34.77 -10.62
C LYS A 274 -5.80 -35.94 -9.97
N VAL A 275 -5.85 -36.04 -8.64
CA VAL A 275 -5.18 -37.09 -7.85
C VAL A 275 -6.11 -38.29 -7.60
N LYS A 276 -7.44 -38.07 -7.68
CA LYS A 276 -8.45 -39.13 -7.71
C LYS A 276 -8.62 -39.66 -9.13
#